data_AF-A0A945VYH7-F1
#
_entry.id   AF-A0A945VYH7-F1
#
_cell.length_a   1.000
_cell.length_b   1.000
_cell.length_c   1.000
_cell.angle_alpha   90.00
_cell.angle_beta   90.00
_cell.angle_gamma   90.00
#
_symmetry.space_group_name_H-M   'P 1'
#
loop_
_entity.id
_entity.type
_entity.pdbx_description
1 polymer ?
#
loop_
_entity_poly.entity_id
_entity_poly.type
_entity_poly.pdbx_seq_one_letter_code
_entity_poly.pdbx_strand_id
1 'polypeptide(L)'
;HSPRFATTWLEQLDQYMFQAFKITDSAQLIIDKLIADDILYPSVGERDIYPLGDKIAELLPASLIGDGVYNAFKQLGGKVPVVGPILGVYAMFYQGENNPSLIETEYAKMWFWYKLQGYKGYAHAQQDVMWWWGQAPMLMQLGKIQSENMRLRREHALEQGLEPGLGGAQPVSHSKSEGHKSAPTKSGIPVGNVWEVDELDY
;
A
#
# COMPACT_ATOMS: atom_id res chain seq x y z
N HIS A 1 -1.08 19.95 31.76
CA HIS A 1 -2.07 20.62 30.87
C HIS A 1 -3.45 20.61 31.51
N SER A 2 -4.40 21.43 31.02
CA SER A 2 -5.80 21.34 31.47
C SER A 2 -6.42 20.00 31.04
N PRO A 3 -7.44 19.48 31.76
CA PRO A 3 -8.13 18.25 31.36
C PRO A 3 -8.63 18.32 29.91
N ARG A 4 -9.24 19.45 29.52
CA ARG A 4 -9.71 19.67 28.15
C ARG A 4 -8.60 19.52 27.11
N PHE A 5 -7.44 20.13 27.34
CA PHE A 5 -6.32 20.04 26.39
C PHE A 5 -5.83 18.59 26.25
N ALA A 6 -5.67 17.88 27.38
CA ALA A 6 -5.20 16.49 27.36
C ALA A 6 -6.19 15.57 26.64
N THR A 7 -7.49 15.69 26.92
CA THR A 7 -8.53 14.91 26.23
C THR A 7 -8.55 15.20 24.74
N THR A 8 -8.57 16.46 24.32
CA THR A 8 -8.58 16.82 22.90
C THR A 8 -7.33 16.30 22.16
N TRP A 9 -6.16 16.28 22.81
CA TRP A 9 -4.96 15.69 22.22
C TRP A 9 -5.10 14.19 21.98
N LEU A 10 -5.61 13.46 22.97
CA LEU A 10 -5.80 12.01 22.86
C LEU A 10 -6.89 11.65 21.83
N GLU A 11 -7.94 12.47 21.72
CA GLU A 11 -8.95 12.33 20.66
C GLU A 11 -8.33 12.47 19.25
N GLN A 12 -7.36 13.38 19.07
CA GLN A 12 -6.64 13.50 17.80
C GLN A 12 -5.77 12.28 17.49
N LEU A 13 -5.13 11.68 18.51
CA LEU A 13 -4.43 10.41 18.37
C LEU A 13 -5.37 9.29 17.91
N ASP A 14 -6.56 9.19 18.51
CA ASP A 14 -7.55 8.17 18.12
C ASP A 14 -8.03 8.39 16.67
N GLN A 15 -8.32 9.64 16.30
CA GLN A 15 -8.71 9.99 14.93
C GLN A 15 -7.62 9.63 13.91
N TYR A 16 -6.35 9.93 14.24
CA TYR A 16 -5.22 9.51 13.42
C TYR A 16 -5.19 7.99 13.25
N MET A 17 -5.34 7.23 14.34
CA MET A 17 -5.31 5.77 14.27
C MET A 17 -6.45 5.21 13.43
N PHE A 18 -7.68 5.70 13.58
CA PHE A 18 -8.80 5.28 12.73
C PHE A 18 -8.54 5.54 11.25
N GLN A 19 -8.01 6.71 10.91
CA GLN A 19 -7.63 7.02 9.54
C GLN A 19 -6.51 6.10 9.04
N ALA A 20 -5.46 5.91 9.84
CA ALA A 20 -4.32 5.08 9.47
C ALA A 20 -4.73 3.62 9.24
N PHE A 21 -5.62 3.07 10.08
CA PHE A 21 -6.20 1.74 9.88
C PHE A 21 -6.98 1.66 8.57
N LYS A 22 -7.84 2.64 8.27
CA LYS A 22 -8.61 2.68 7.02
C LYS A 22 -7.72 2.68 5.78
N ILE A 23 -6.64 3.45 5.80
CA ILE A 23 -5.68 3.51 4.68
C ILE A 23 -4.97 2.16 4.54
N THR A 24 -4.53 1.53 5.64
CA THR A 24 -3.91 0.19 5.56
C THR A 24 -4.88 -0.89 5.12
N ASP A 25 -6.15 -0.84 5.53
CA ASP A 25 -7.19 -1.77 5.09
C ASP A 25 -7.45 -1.64 3.58
N SER A 26 -7.54 -0.41 3.08
CA SER A 26 -7.69 -0.15 1.63
C SER A 26 -6.49 -0.66 0.83
N ALA A 27 -5.27 -0.57 1.39
CA ALA A 27 -4.07 -1.12 0.76
C ALA A 27 -4.06 -2.65 0.75
N GLN A 28 -4.48 -3.29 1.84
CA GLN A 28 -4.59 -4.75 1.92
C GLN A 28 -5.59 -5.29 0.91
N LEU A 29 -6.75 -4.64 0.78
CA LEU A 29 -7.79 -5.03 -0.18
C LEU A 29 -7.28 -5.08 -1.63
N ILE A 30 -6.32 -4.21 -1.99
CA ILE A 30 -5.70 -4.26 -3.33
C ILE A 30 -4.93 -5.57 -3.53
N ILE A 31 -4.15 -5.99 -2.52
CA ILE A 31 -3.36 -7.22 -2.57
C ILE A 31 -4.28 -8.43 -2.53
N ASP A 32 -5.30 -8.43 -1.66
CA ASP A 32 -6.27 -9.51 -1.56
C ASP A 32 -6.99 -9.74 -2.90
N LYS A 33 -7.31 -8.66 -3.63
CA LYS A 33 -7.87 -8.76 -4.99
C LYS A 33 -6.88 -9.31 -6.02
N LEU A 34 -5.61 -8.90 -5.97
CA LEU A 34 -4.59 -9.47 -6.88
C LEU A 34 -4.38 -10.97 -6.64
N ILE A 35 -4.43 -11.41 -5.38
CA ILE A 35 -4.36 -12.83 -5.02
C ILE A 35 -5.63 -13.56 -5.50
N ALA A 36 -6.81 -13.01 -5.24
CA ALA A 36 -8.08 -13.61 -5.62
C ALA A 36 -8.26 -13.72 -7.14
N ASP A 37 -7.71 -12.75 -7.89
CA ASP A 37 -7.72 -12.75 -9.36
C ASP A 37 -6.60 -13.62 -9.97
N ASP A 38 -5.72 -14.22 -9.15
CA ASP A 38 -4.51 -14.96 -9.57
C ASP A 38 -3.55 -14.13 -10.46
N ILE A 39 -3.44 -12.83 -10.15
CA ILE A 39 -2.61 -11.85 -10.87
C ILE A 39 -1.32 -11.51 -10.09
N LEU A 40 -1.24 -11.90 -8.81
CA LEU A 40 -0.03 -11.68 -8.02
C LEU A 40 1.16 -12.43 -8.63
N TYR A 41 2.25 -11.70 -8.92
CA TYR A 41 3.43 -12.26 -9.54
C TYR A 41 4.69 -12.15 -8.66
N PRO A 42 5.49 -13.22 -8.52
CA PRO A 42 5.17 -14.60 -8.91
C PRO A 42 3.99 -15.18 -8.11
N SER A 43 3.31 -16.18 -8.70
CA SER A 43 2.16 -16.80 -8.06
C SER A 43 2.54 -17.49 -6.73
N VAL A 44 1.56 -17.72 -5.85
CA VAL A 44 1.81 -18.36 -4.55
C VAL A 44 2.41 -19.77 -4.71
N GLY A 45 2.07 -20.48 -5.78
CA GLY A 45 2.61 -21.82 -6.06
C GLY A 45 4.09 -21.80 -6.45
N GLU A 46 4.53 -20.74 -7.11
CA GLU A 46 5.86 -20.62 -7.75
C GLU A 46 6.92 -19.93 -6.87
N ARG A 47 6.52 -19.43 -5.70
CA ARG A 47 7.43 -18.76 -4.73
C ARG A 47 7.67 -19.61 -3.48
N ASP A 48 8.68 -19.29 -2.68
CA ASP A 48 8.98 -20.01 -1.44
C ASP A 48 7.77 -20.09 -0.48
N ILE A 49 7.76 -21.14 0.34
CA ILE A 49 6.72 -21.33 1.37
C ILE A 49 6.75 -20.19 2.40
N TYR A 50 5.63 -19.99 3.11
CA TYR A 50 5.63 -19.22 4.34
C TYR A 50 6.72 -19.75 5.28
N PRO A 51 7.45 -18.90 6.04
CA PRO A 51 8.51 -19.37 6.93
C PRO A 51 8.02 -20.46 7.89
N LEU A 52 8.65 -21.63 7.83
CA LEU A 52 8.27 -22.85 8.57
C LEU A 52 6.85 -23.36 8.27
N GLY A 53 6.25 -22.98 7.14
CA GLY A 53 4.90 -23.33 6.76
C GLY A 53 4.65 -24.83 6.58
N ASP A 54 5.69 -25.59 6.22
CA ASP A 54 5.70 -27.05 6.17
C ASP A 54 5.54 -27.70 7.55
N LYS A 55 6.00 -27.03 8.60
CA LYS A 55 6.01 -27.54 9.99
C LYS A 55 4.92 -26.97 10.88
N ILE A 56 4.23 -25.92 10.47
CA ILE A 56 3.21 -25.26 11.31
C ILE A 56 2.13 -26.26 11.76
N ALA A 57 1.63 -27.12 10.87
CA ALA A 57 0.61 -28.10 11.22
C ALA A 57 1.13 -29.25 12.10
N GLU A 58 2.44 -29.45 12.18
CA GLU A 58 3.07 -30.42 13.09
C GLU A 58 3.34 -29.81 14.47
N LEU A 59 3.71 -28.52 14.50
CA LEU A 59 4.14 -27.82 15.70
C LEU A 59 2.99 -27.15 16.46
N LEU A 60 1.95 -26.70 15.77
CA LEU A 60 0.85 -25.92 16.35
C LEU A 60 -0.49 -26.66 16.18
N PRO A 61 -1.23 -26.93 17.27
CA PRO A 61 -2.54 -27.56 17.18
C PRO A 61 -3.58 -26.58 16.61
N ALA A 62 -4.63 -27.11 15.98
CA ALA A 62 -5.75 -26.32 15.46
C ALA A 62 -6.44 -25.45 16.52
N SER A 63 -6.40 -25.85 17.80
CA SER A 63 -6.91 -25.04 18.92
C SER A 63 -6.19 -23.71 19.12
N LEU A 64 -4.97 -23.55 18.59
CA LEU A 64 -4.18 -22.33 18.74
C LEU A 64 -4.34 -21.37 17.55
N ILE A 65 -4.41 -21.92 16.34
CA ILE A 65 -4.41 -21.14 15.08
C ILE A 65 -5.77 -21.14 14.36
N GLY A 66 -6.72 -21.94 14.84
CA GLY A 66 -8.04 -22.14 14.23
C GLY A 66 -8.02 -23.20 13.11
N ASP A 67 -9.14 -23.89 12.94
CA ASP A 67 -9.26 -25.01 11.98
C ASP A 67 -8.99 -24.58 10.53
N GLY A 68 -9.45 -23.39 10.13
CA GLY A 68 -9.25 -22.88 8.77
C GLY A 68 -7.78 -22.69 8.42
N VAL A 69 -7.03 -22.02 9.31
CA VAL A 69 -5.59 -21.78 9.12
C VAL A 69 -4.83 -23.10 9.18
N TYR A 70 -5.11 -23.92 10.19
CA TYR A 70 -4.48 -25.24 10.34
C TYR A 70 -4.65 -26.11 9.09
N ASN A 71 -5.87 -26.21 8.56
CA ASN A 71 -6.16 -27.01 7.38
C ASN A 71 -5.48 -26.45 6.13
N ALA A 72 -5.43 -25.12 5.95
CA ALA A 72 -4.74 -24.49 4.83
C ALA A 72 -3.24 -24.84 4.83
N PHE A 73 -2.55 -24.70 5.96
CA PHE A 73 -1.13 -25.05 6.07
C PHE A 73 -0.88 -26.54 5.87
N LYS A 74 -1.75 -27.40 6.41
CA LYS A 74 -1.63 -28.85 6.27
C LYS A 74 -1.83 -29.34 4.83
N GLN A 75 -2.77 -28.75 4.10
CA GLN A 75 -3.09 -29.16 2.73
C GLN A 75 -2.12 -28.57 1.70
N LEU A 76 -1.70 -27.32 1.89
CA LEU A 76 -0.90 -26.58 0.92
C LEU A 76 0.60 -26.58 1.24
N GLY A 77 1.02 -27.25 2.33
CA GLY A 77 2.44 -27.38 2.70
C GLY A 77 3.15 -26.03 2.89
N GLY A 78 2.43 -25.02 3.38
CA GLY A 78 2.97 -23.66 3.56
C GLY A 78 2.95 -22.77 2.31
N LYS A 79 2.48 -23.24 1.16
CA LYS A 79 2.21 -22.41 -0.04
C LYS A 79 0.90 -21.64 0.12
N VAL A 80 0.85 -20.77 1.11
CA VAL A 80 -0.31 -19.92 1.43
C VAL A 80 0.10 -18.45 1.39
N PRO A 81 -0.72 -17.56 0.80
CA PRO A 81 -0.48 -16.14 0.94
C PRO A 81 -0.89 -15.71 2.35
N VAL A 82 0.06 -15.17 3.11
CA VAL A 82 -0.20 -14.62 4.44
C VAL A 82 0.07 -13.12 4.39
N VAL A 83 -0.99 -12.33 4.29
CA VAL A 83 -0.93 -10.87 4.20
C VAL A 83 -1.66 -10.26 5.40
N GLY A 84 -1.22 -9.09 5.84
CA GLY A 84 -1.91 -8.34 6.91
C GLY A 84 -1.18 -8.37 8.26
N PRO A 85 -1.86 -7.89 9.31
CA PRO A 85 -1.24 -7.68 10.61
C PRO A 85 -0.84 -9.00 11.30
N ILE A 86 0.21 -8.92 12.09
CA ILE A 86 0.78 -10.01 12.91
C ILE A 86 1.45 -11.12 12.08
N LEU A 87 0.69 -12.00 11.43
CA LEU A 87 1.28 -13.16 10.74
C LEU A 87 1.89 -12.80 9.39
N GLY A 88 1.39 -11.77 8.70
CA GLY A 88 1.95 -11.26 7.45
C GLY A 88 3.22 -10.42 7.64
N VAL A 89 3.63 -10.14 8.89
CA VAL A 89 4.81 -9.32 9.17
C VAL A 89 6.13 -9.99 8.82
N TYR A 90 6.14 -11.30 8.57
CA TYR A 90 7.35 -12.02 8.16
C TYR A 90 8.05 -11.36 6.96
N ALA A 91 7.28 -10.68 6.10
CA ALA A 91 7.78 -9.89 4.97
C ALA A 91 8.78 -8.79 5.37
N MET A 92 8.85 -8.41 6.65
CA MET A 92 9.83 -7.47 7.20
C MET A 92 11.12 -8.13 7.70
N PHE A 93 11.11 -9.45 7.91
CA PHE A 93 12.17 -10.17 8.63
C PHE A 93 12.80 -11.30 7.82
N TYR A 94 12.16 -11.72 6.73
CA TYR A 94 12.59 -12.83 5.91
C TYR A 94 12.41 -12.52 4.42
N GLN A 95 13.38 -12.94 3.61
CA GLN A 95 13.30 -12.93 2.16
C GLN A 95 13.76 -14.29 1.65
N GLY A 96 12.81 -15.09 1.20
CA GLY A 96 13.04 -16.31 0.42
C GLY A 96 13.02 -16.04 -1.08
N GLU A 97 13.07 -17.11 -1.86
CA GLU A 97 12.91 -17.07 -3.30
C GLU A 97 11.50 -16.55 -3.66
N ASN A 98 11.45 -15.31 -4.16
CA ASN A 98 10.21 -14.63 -4.57
C ASN A 98 9.12 -14.48 -3.48
N ASN A 99 9.47 -14.67 -2.20
CA ASN A 99 8.55 -14.52 -1.07
C ASN A 99 9.23 -13.75 0.09
N PRO A 100 8.72 -12.58 0.51
CA PRO A 100 7.55 -11.85 -0.02
C PRO A 100 7.81 -11.26 -1.41
N SER A 101 6.73 -10.91 -2.11
CA SER A 101 6.76 -10.05 -3.30
C SER A 101 7.00 -8.58 -2.92
N LEU A 102 7.24 -7.75 -3.94
CA LEU A 102 7.43 -6.31 -3.77
C LEU A 102 6.21 -5.65 -3.11
N ILE A 103 5.00 -5.94 -3.59
CA ILE A 103 3.77 -5.31 -3.11
C ILE A 103 3.47 -5.69 -1.65
N GLU A 104 3.73 -6.94 -1.26
CA GLU A 104 3.59 -7.42 0.11
C GLU A 104 4.56 -6.72 1.05
N THR A 105 5.81 -6.52 0.62
CA THR A 105 6.83 -5.83 1.41
C THR A 105 6.52 -4.35 1.61
N GLU A 106 6.08 -3.66 0.55
CA GLU A 106 5.71 -2.24 0.64
C GLU A 106 4.48 -2.03 1.52
N TYR A 107 3.51 -2.95 1.45
CA TYR A 107 2.39 -2.99 2.39
C TYR A 107 2.84 -3.28 3.83
N ALA A 108 3.74 -4.24 4.04
CA ALA A 108 4.26 -4.55 5.37
C ALA A 108 4.92 -3.33 6.04
N LYS A 109 5.76 -2.59 5.29
CA LYS A 109 6.33 -1.32 5.77
C LYS A 109 5.26 -0.30 6.13
N MET A 110 4.21 -0.20 5.33
CA MET A 110 3.12 0.76 5.55
C MET A 110 2.45 0.56 6.91
N TRP A 111 2.02 -0.67 7.23
CA TRP A 111 1.27 -0.92 8.46
C TRP A 111 2.14 -1.21 9.69
N PHE A 112 3.31 -1.82 9.50
CA PHE A 112 4.18 -2.21 10.62
C PHE A 112 5.23 -1.14 10.95
N TRP A 113 5.69 -0.38 9.97
CA TRP A 113 6.73 0.62 10.19
C TRP A 113 6.14 2.03 10.29
N TYR A 114 5.60 2.55 9.19
CA TYR A 114 5.22 3.96 9.11
C TYR A 114 3.97 4.28 9.94
N LYS A 115 2.94 3.42 9.92
CA LYS A 115 1.79 3.59 10.83
C LYS A 115 2.21 3.61 12.30
N LEU A 116 3.15 2.75 12.71
CA LEU A 116 3.59 2.70 14.10
C LEU A 116 4.47 3.91 14.47
N GLN A 117 5.27 4.43 13.54
CA GLN A 117 5.98 5.69 13.74
C GLN A 117 5.00 6.84 13.96
N GLY A 118 4.00 7.00 13.09
CA GLY A 118 2.99 8.05 13.27
C GLY A 118 2.20 7.89 14.57
N TYR A 119 1.80 6.66 14.93
CA TYR A 119 1.18 6.35 16.22
C TYR A 119 2.04 6.86 17.39
N LYS A 120 3.33 6.53 17.37
CA LYS A 120 4.26 6.96 18.42
C LYS A 120 4.54 8.47 18.37
N GLY A 121 4.51 9.09 17.20
CA GLY A 121 4.58 10.54 17.04
C GLY A 121 3.42 11.25 17.74
N TYR A 122 2.18 10.81 17.47
CA TYR A 122 0.97 11.35 18.11
C TYR A 122 0.96 11.11 19.63
N ALA A 123 1.31 9.89 20.06
CA ALA A 123 1.33 9.54 21.48
C ALA A 123 2.38 10.33 22.30
N HIS A 124 3.47 10.78 21.66
CA HIS A 124 4.56 11.51 22.33
C HIS A 124 4.67 12.98 21.91
N ALA A 125 3.65 13.53 21.25
CA ALA A 125 3.61 14.94 20.84
C ALA A 125 4.84 15.39 20.02
N GLN A 126 5.34 14.52 19.13
CA GLN A 126 6.44 14.83 18.21
C GLN A 126 5.91 14.97 16.77
N GLN A 127 5.71 16.22 16.31
CA GLN A 127 5.07 16.52 15.02
C GLN A 127 5.83 16.05 13.76
N ASP A 128 7.16 16.00 13.81
CA ASP A 128 7.99 15.50 12.71
C ASP A 128 7.78 13.99 12.52
N VAL A 129 7.73 13.25 13.62
CA VAL A 129 7.48 11.80 13.62
C VAL A 129 6.03 11.50 13.21
N MET A 130 5.06 12.32 13.62
CA MET A 130 3.66 12.18 13.18
C MET A 130 3.55 12.21 11.65
N TRP A 131 4.19 13.20 11.03
CA TRP A 131 4.02 13.47 9.61
C TRP A 131 5.10 12.80 8.76
N TRP A 132 6.36 13.21 8.91
CA TRP A 132 7.45 12.83 8.01
C TRP A 132 7.90 11.39 8.17
N TRP A 133 7.73 10.81 9.35
CA TRP A 133 8.11 9.42 9.62
C TRP A 133 6.87 8.51 9.65
N GLY A 134 5.69 9.10 9.83
CA GLY A 134 4.42 8.40 9.92
C GLY A 134 3.55 8.54 8.68
N GLN A 135 2.71 9.57 8.67
CA GLN A 135 1.64 9.73 7.69
C GLN A 135 2.14 9.87 6.24
N ALA A 136 3.15 10.71 5.99
CA ALA A 136 3.62 10.96 4.63
C ALA A 136 4.22 9.69 3.97
N PRO A 137 5.11 8.92 4.64
CA PRO A 137 5.58 7.65 4.09
C PRO A 137 4.46 6.61 3.90
N MET A 138 3.42 6.57 4.76
CA MET A 138 2.27 5.70 4.53
C MET A 138 1.57 6.02 3.20
N LEU A 139 1.36 7.30 2.91
CA LEU A 139 0.76 7.74 1.63
C LEU A 139 1.64 7.40 0.43
N MET A 140 2.97 7.54 0.58
CA MET A 140 3.92 7.12 -0.45
C MET A 140 3.83 5.61 -0.72
N GLN A 141 3.70 4.79 0.34
CA GLN A 141 3.54 3.34 0.19
C GLN A 141 2.22 2.96 -0.47
N LEU A 142 1.13 3.65 -0.14
CA LEU A 142 -0.14 3.47 -0.86
C LEU A 142 0.01 3.76 -2.36
N GLY A 143 0.70 4.85 -2.73
CA GLY A 143 0.95 5.19 -4.13
C GLY A 143 1.78 4.13 -4.87
N LYS A 144 2.75 3.52 -4.19
CA LYS A 144 3.52 2.38 -4.75
C LYS A 144 2.64 1.15 -4.95
N ILE A 145 1.83 0.78 -3.96
CA ILE A 145 0.91 -0.37 -4.02
C ILE A 145 -0.10 -0.19 -5.15
N GLN A 146 -0.68 1.00 -5.30
CA GLN A 146 -1.60 1.32 -6.38
C GLN A 146 -0.94 1.22 -7.76
N SER A 147 0.30 1.73 -7.88
CA SER A 147 1.07 1.69 -9.13
C SER A 147 1.43 0.25 -9.51
N GLU A 148 1.85 -0.55 -8.55
CA GLU A 148 2.17 -1.97 -8.73
C GLU A 148 0.95 -2.78 -9.14
N ASN A 149 -0.21 -2.56 -8.49
CA ASN A 149 -1.47 -3.17 -8.89
C ASN A 149 -1.86 -2.86 -10.34
N MET A 150 -1.69 -1.61 -10.79
CA MET A 150 -1.94 -1.25 -12.18
C MET A 150 -0.95 -1.91 -13.15
N ARG A 151 0.31 -2.05 -12.74
CA ARG A 151 1.33 -2.74 -13.54
C ARG A 151 0.98 -4.22 -13.73
N LEU A 152 0.74 -4.95 -12.64
CA LEU A 152 0.42 -6.38 -12.68
C LEU A 152 -0.84 -6.67 -13.50
N ARG A 153 -1.90 -5.87 -13.31
CA ARG A 153 -3.14 -6.01 -14.11
C ARG A 153 -2.90 -5.73 -15.59
N ARG A 154 -2.04 -4.77 -15.92
CA ARG A 154 -1.68 -4.48 -17.31
C ARG A 154 -0.86 -5.62 -17.91
N GLU A 155 0.16 -6.11 -17.21
CA GLU A 155 0.99 -7.23 -17.65
C GLU A 155 0.14 -8.48 -17.91
N HIS A 156 -0.75 -8.82 -16.98
CA HIS A 156 -1.70 -9.90 -17.14
C HIS A 156 -2.60 -9.73 -18.38
N ALA A 157 -3.14 -8.53 -18.62
CA ALA A 157 -3.95 -8.25 -19.81
C ALA A 157 -3.14 -8.33 -21.12
N LEU A 158 -1.86 -7.95 -21.10
CA LEU A 158 -0.97 -8.10 -22.25
C LEU A 158 -0.69 -9.58 -22.52
N GLU A 159 -0.42 -10.38 -21.49
CA GLU A 159 -0.18 -11.82 -21.60
C GLU A 159 -1.38 -12.57 -22.17
N GLN A 160 -2.60 -12.26 -21.70
CA GLN A 160 -3.84 -12.80 -22.29
C GLN A 160 -4.02 -12.42 -23.77
N GLY A 161 -3.64 -11.20 -24.16
CA GLY A 161 -3.68 -10.74 -25.55
C GLY A 161 -2.54 -11.28 -26.42
N LEU A 162 -1.55 -11.97 -25.84
CA LEU A 162 -0.49 -12.65 -26.57
C LEU A 162 -0.81 -14.15 -26.79
N GLU A 163 -1.88 -14.68 -26.17
CA GLU A 163 -2.35 -16.02 -26.43
C GLU A 163 -2.81 -16.16 -27.91
N PRO A 164 -2.45 -17.27 -28.60
CA PRO A 164 -2.78 -17.44 -30.02
C PRO A 164 -4.30 -17.38 -30.28
N GLY A 165 -4.79 -16.23 -30.76
CA GLY A 165 -6.19 -16.04 -31.16
C GLY A 165 -6.90 -14.84 -30.53
N LEU A 166 -6.32 -14.18 -29.53
CA LEU A 166 -6.87 -12.96 -28.93
C LEU A 166 -5.99 -11.79 -29.38
N GLY A 167 -6.57 -10.84 -30.13
CA GLY A 167 -5.80 -9.74 -30.75
C GLY A 167 -4.96 -8.97 -29.74
N GLY A 168 -3.70 -8.72 -30.10
CA GLY A 168 -2.68 -8.09 -29.26
C GLY A 168 -3.17 -6.87 -28.49
N ALA A 169 -2.94 -6.88 -27.17
CA ALA A 169 -3.31 -5.78 -26.30
C ALA A 169 -2.63 -4.48 -26.76
N GLN A 170 -3.43 -3.41 -26.88
CA GLN A 170 -2.95 -2.15 -27.42
C GLN A 170 -1.92 -1.50 -26.49
N PRO A 171 -0.78 -0.99 -27.01
CA PRO A 171 0.16 -0.23 -26.22
C PRO A 171 -0.53 0.99 -25.61
N VAL A 172 0.04 1.51 -24.51
CA VAL A 172 -0.48 2.73 -23.85
C VAL A 172 -0.52 3.84 -24.90
N SER A 173 -1.71 4.14 -25.39
CA SER A 173 -1.92 5.37 -26.14
C SER A 173 -2.11 6.46 -25.09
N HIS A 174 -1.09 7.30 -24.93
CA HIS A 174 -1.41 8.68 -24.61
C HIS A 174 -2.13 9.17 -25.87
N SER A 175 -3.47 9.12 -25.85
CA SER A 175 -4.24 9.84 -26.84
C SER A 175 -3.61 11.22 -26.93
N LYS A 176 -3.21 11.64 -28.14
CA LYS A 176 -2.82 13.02 -28.37
C LYS A 176 -3.94 13.82 -27.73
N SER A 177 -3.63 14.58 -26.67
CA SER A 177 -4.55 15.57 -26.17
C SER A 177 -4.96 16.35 -27.40
N GLU A 178 -6.25 16.32 -27.76
CA GLU A 178 -6.75 17.33 -28.68
C GLU A 178 -6.25 18.64 -28.12
N GLY A 179 -5.38 19.30 -28.88
CA GLY A 179 -4.71 20.50 -28.40
C GLY A 179 -5.79 21.43 -27.92
N HIS A 180 -5.84 21.68 -26.61
CA HIS A 180 -6.58 22.82 -26.11
C HIS A 180 -6.04 23.99 -26.91
N LYS A 181 -6.88 24.61 -27.74
CA LYS A 181 -6.53 25.82 -28.45
C LYS A 181 -5.97 26.76 -27.41
N SER A 182 -4.67 26.96 -27.45
CA SER A 182 -4.00 27.95 -26.63
C SER A 182 -4.73 29.25 -26.85
N ALA A 183 -5.25 29.83 -25.77
CA ALA A 183 -5.81 31.17 -25.79
C ALA A 183 -4.79 32.09 -26.49
N PRO A 184 -5.25 33.04 -27.32
CA PRO A 184 -4.34 33.90 -28.06
C PRO A 184 -3.39 34.57 -27.07
N THR A 185 -2.09 34.33 -27.27
CA THR A 185 -1.01 35.02 -26.57
C THR A 185 -1.20 36.52 -26.77
N LYS A 186 -1.76 37.21 -25.78
CA LYS A 186 -1.50 38.65 -25.62
C LYS A 186 -0.06 38.74 -25.14
N SER A 187 0.85 39.07 -26.05
CA SER A 187 2.21 39.48 -25.72
C SER A 187 2.15 40.78 -24.93
N GLY A 188 2.29 40.67 -23.62
CA GLY A 188 2.48 41.78 -22.72
C GLY A 188 3.20 41.24 -21.50
N ILE A 189 4.52 41.08 -21.60
CA ILE A 189 5.37 40.80 -20.44
C ILE A 189 5.16 41.98 -19.47
N PRO A 190 4.62 41.77 -18.26
CA PRO A 190 4.63 42.82 -17.26
C PRO A 190 6.08 42.99 -16.81
N VAL A 191 6.67 44.14 -17.13
CA VAL A 191 7.97 44.54 -16.60
C VAL A 191 7.71 45.10 -15.20
N GLY A 192 7.98 44.31 -14.15
CA GLY A 192 7.83 44.75 -12.75
C GLY A 192 7.98 43.60 -11.75
N ASN A 193 8.62 43.85 -10.62
CA ASN A 193 8.92 42.86 -9.58
C ASN A 193 7.65 42.35 -8.88
N VAL A 194 7.58 41.05 -8.61
CA VAL A 194 6.40 40.29 -8.13
C VAL A 194 6.17 40.42 -6.60
N TRP A 195 6.52 41.55 -5.98
CA TRP A 195 6.43 41.71 -4.51
C TRP A 195 5.82 43.02 -4.00
N GLU A 196 4.95 43.65 -4.77
CA GLU A 196 4.07 44.69 -4.24
C GLU A 196 2.63 44.17 -4.23
N VAL A 197 2.16 43.85 -3.02
CA VAL A 197 0.75 43.59 -2.74
C VAL A 197 0.18 44.91 -2.24
N ASP A 198 -0.39 45.69 -3.16
CA ASP A 198 -1.26 46.79 -2.78
C ASP A 198 -2.71 46.31 -2.78
N GLU A 199 -3.36 46.57 -1.66
CA GLU A 199 -4.80 46.47 -1.38
C GLU A 199 -5.34 45.07 -1.00
N LEU A 200 -5.21 44.77 0.30
CA LEU A 200 -6.18 43.96 1.03
C LEU A 200 -7.34 44.87 1.44
N ASP A 201 -8.49 44.73 0.77
CA ASP A 201 -9.75 45.26 1.27
C ASP A 201 -10.16 44.49 2.54
N TYR A 202 -10.33 45.22 3.64
CA TYR A 202 -10.87 44.75 4.93
C TYR A 202 -12.40 44.69 4.91
#